data_AF-A0AAW0IXZ3-F1
#
_entry.id   AF-A0AAW0IXZ3-F1
#
_cell.length_a   1.000
_cell.length_b   1.000
_cell.length_c   1.000
_cell.angle_alpha   90.00
_cell.angle_beta   90.00
_cell.angle_gamma   90.00
#
_symmetry.space_group_name_H-M   'P 1'
#
loop_
_entity.id
_entity.type
_entity.pdbx_description
1 polymer ?
#
loop_
_entity_poly.entity_id
_entity_poly.type
_entity_poly.pdbx_seq_one_letter_code
_entity_poly.pdbx_strand_id
1 'polypeptide(L)'
;MLVEALADKTKKLRCTGKAVKLKASEKAVEELFNTGLVGKLLADRNINKNAVKAIILKVWRTSKGVQIVDLKENIFLFKFACE
;
A
#
# COMPACT_ATOMS: atom_id res chain seq x y z
N MET A 1 15.16 26.13 -14.90
CA MET A 1 13.81 25.52 -15.01
C MET A 1 13.15 25.42 -13.64
N LEU A 2 11.83 25.64 -13.52
CA LEU A 2 11.09 25.62 -12.24
C LEU A 2 11.23 24.28 -11.49
N VAL A 3 11.35 23.18 -12.26
CA VAL A 3 11.56 21.82 -11.76
C VAL A 3 12.90 21.66 -11.04
N GLU A 4 13.97 22.27 -11.55
CA GLU A 4 15.30 22.21 -10.92
C GLU A 4 15.34 23.01 -9.61
N ALA A 5 14.72 24.19 -9.60
CA ALA A 5 14.60 25.01 -8.40
C ALA A 5 13.78 24.30 -7.30
N LEU A 6 12.75 23.55 -7.68
CA LEU A 6 11.99 22.70 -6.76
C LEU A 6 12.81 21.50 -6.28
N ALA A 7 13.59 20.87 -7.16
CA ALA A 7 14.49 19.77 -6.79
C ALA A 7 15.53 20.22 -5.76
N ASP A 8 16.11 21.41 -5.91
CA ASP A 8 17.09 21.93 -4.95
C ASP A 8 16.47 22.34 -3.61
N LYS A 9 15.24 22.87 -3.60
CA LYS A 9 14.50 23.12 -2.35
C LYS A 9 14.21 21.83 -1.59
N THR A 10 13.86 20.74 -2.28
CA THR A 10 13.54 19.46 -1.61
C THR A 10 14.79 18.75 -1.06
N LYS A 11 15.98 18.98 -1.61
CA LYS A 11 17.25 18.47 -1.04
C LYS A 11 17.50 18.95 0.39
N LYS A 12 17.09 20.19 0.72
CA LYS A 12 17.22 20.77 2.08
C LYS A 12 16.23 20.18 3.09
N LEU A 13 15.20 19.48 2.62
CA LEU A 13 14.17 18.84 3.45
C LEU A 13 14.45 17.35 3.69
N ARG A 14 15.50 16.78 3.08
CA ARG A 14 15.86 15.38 3.31
C ARG A 14 16.56 15.25 4.67
N CYS A 15 15.96 14.50 5.59
CA CYS A 15 16.68 13.95 6.72
C CYS A 15 17.88 13.14 6.19
N THR A 16 19.09 13.53 6.58
CA THR A 16 20.35 12.81 6.27
C THR A 16 20.55 11.58 7.15
N GLY A 17 19.70 11.38 8.15
CA GLY A 17 19.65 10.16 8.95
C GLY A 17 19.13 8.99 8.14
N LYS A 18 19.70 7.79 8.36
CA LYS A 18 19.12 6.53 7.87
C LYS A 18 17.63 6.54 8.19
N ALA A 19 16.77 6.34 7.19
CA ALA A 19 15.33 6.28 7.40
C ALA A 19 15.04 5.27 8.52
N VAL A 20 14.51 5.77 9.63
CA VAL A 20 14.12 4.91 10.75
C VAL A 20 12.82 4.24 10.33
N LYS A 21 12.91 2.97 9.92
CA LYS A 21 11.73 2.12 9.81
C LYS A 21 11.22 1.87 11.22
N LEU A 22 10.20 2.62 11.63
CA LEU A 22 9.45 2.31 12.83
C LEU A 22 8.80 0.95 12.62
N LYS A 23 9.16 -0.02 13.47
CA LYS A 23 8.43 -1.29 13.53
C LYS A 23 7.03 -0.98 14.06
N ALA A 24 6.01 -1.51 13.40
CA ALA A 24 4.67 -1.50 13.96
C ALA A 24 4.69 -2.20 15.32
N SER A 25 3.88 -1.71 16.28
CA SER A 25 3.70 -2.42 17.54
C SER A 25 3.07 -3.79 17.27
N GLU A 26 3.35 -4.77 18.11
CA GLU A 26 2.78 -6.12 17.98
C GLU A 26 1.25 -6.08 17.95
N LYS A 27 0.63 -5.24 18.78
CA LYS A 27 -0.81 -4.99 18.76
C LYS A 27 -1.34 -4.51 17.42
N ALA A 28 -0.66 -3.54 16.79
CA ALA A 28 -1.08 -3.03 15.48
C ALA A 28 -0.92 -4.08 14.37
N VAL A 29 0.04 -5.00 14.51
CA VAL A 29 0.20 -6.13 13.58
C VAL A 29 -0.90 -7.17 13.78
N GLU A 30 -1.26 -7.46 15.02
CA GLU A 30 -2.33 -8.40 15.37
C GLU A 30 -3.71 -7.89 14.93
N GLU A 31 -4.05 -6.63 15.22
CA GLU A 31 -5.29 -6.01 14.75
C GLU A 31 -5.39 -6.02 13.23
N LEU A 32 -4.28 -5.73 12.54
CA LEU A 32 -4.22 -5.78 11.09
C LEU A 32 -4.45 -7.20 10.54
N PHE A 33 -3.94 -8.22 11.24
CA PHE A 33 -4.15 -9.61 10.87
C PHE A 33 -5.62 -10.03 11.06
N ASN A 34 -6.25 -9.54 12.13
CA ASN A 34 -7.63 -9.86 12.49
C ASN A 34 -8.67 -9.10 11.65
N THR A 35 -8.33 -7.93 11.13
CA THR A 35 -9.27 -7.05 10.39
C THR A 35 -8.97 -6.93 8.90
N GLY A 36 -7.83 -7.47 8.45
CA GLY A 36 -7.46 -7.50 7.04
C GLY A 36 -8.12 -8.66 6.28
N LEU A 37 -8.30 -8.47 4.97
CA LEU A 37 -8.68 -9.56 4.07
C LEU A 37 -7.48 -9.98 3.23
N VAL A 38 -7.23 -11.28 3.13
CA VAL A 38 -6.22 -11.83 2.21
C VAL A 38 -6.92 -12.36 0.96
N GLY A 39 -6.47 -11.93 -0.22
CA GLY A 39 -6.96 -12.44 -1.50
C GLY A 39 -5.83 -12.99 -2.36
N LYS A 40 -6.13 -14.04 -3.12
CA LYS A 40 -5.21 -14.64 -4.11
C LYS A 40 -5.80 -14.53 -5.51
N LEU A 41 -5.06 -13.91 -6.44
CA LEU A 41 -5.42 -13.87 -7.85
C LEU A 41 -4.96 -15.17 -8.52
N LEU A 42 -5.93 -16.00 -8.89
CA LEU A 42 -5.74 -17.22 -9.67
C LEU A 42 -5.80 -16.85 -11.15
N ALA A 43 -4.71 -17.12 -11.86
CA ALA A 43 -4.60 -16.87 -13.30
C ALA A 43 -3.66 -17.91 -13.92
N ASP A 44 -4.03 -18.40 -15.10
CA ASP A 44 -3.25 -19.28 -15.96
C ASP A 44 -2.26 -18.53 -16.86
N ARG A 45 -2.37 -17.20 -16.86
CA ARG A 45 -1.57 -16.28 -17.68
C ARG A 45 -1.07 -15.09 -16.87
N ASN A 46 -0.12 -14.36 -17.43
CA ASN A 46 0.35 -13.13 -16.82
C ASN A 46 -0.75 -12.04 -16.91
N ILE A 47 -1.15 -11.49 -15.77
CA ILE A 47 -2.17 -10.45 -15.66
C ILE A 47 -1.56 -9.17 -15.12
N ASN A 48 -1.99 -8.03 -15.66
CA ASN A 48 -1.63 -6.72 -15.11
C ASN A 48 -2.22 -6.54 -13.70
N LYS A 49 -1.39 -6.77 -12.68
CA LYS A 49 -1.76 -6.66 -11.27
C LYS A 49 -2.26 -5.27 -10.88
N ASN A 50 -1.74 -4.22 -11.50
CA ASN A 50 -2.18 -2.85 -11.23
C ASN A 50 -3.60 -2.60 -11.73
N ALA A 51 -3.96 -3.16 -12.88
CA ALA A 51 -5.33 -3.12 -13.39
C ALA A 51 -6.29 -3.85 -12.45
N VAL A 52 -5.92 -5.05 -11.98
CA VAL A 52 -6.71 -5.81 -11.00
C VAL A 52 -6.92 -5.02 -9.71
N LYS A 53 -5.87 -4.43 -9.14
CA LYS A 53 -5.98 -3.58 -7.95
C LYS A 53 -6.94 -2.41 -8.15
N ALA A 54 -6.84 -1.72 -9.29
CA ALA A 54 -7.71 -0.60 -9.61
C ALA A 54 -9.19 -1.02 -9.76
N ILE A 55 -9.44 -2.18 -10.36
CA ILE A 55 -10.78 -2.76 -10.46
C ILE A 55 -11.32 -3.10 -9.07
N ILE A 56 -10.52 -3.79 -8.26
CA ILE A 56 -10.91 -4.18 -6.90
C ILE A 56 -11.29 -2.94 -6.08
N LEU A 57 -10.45 -1.90 -6.06
CA LEU A 57 -10.75 -0.65 -5.34
C LEU A 57 -12.09 -0.02 -5.77
N LYS A 58 -12.44 -0.08 -7.07
CA LYS A 58 -13.73 0.40 -7.57
C LYS A 58 -14.92 -0.49 -7.17
N VAL A 59 -14.71 -1.81 -7.09
CA VAL A 59 -15.76 -2.78 -6.75
C VAL A 59 -16.14 -2.69 -5.28
N TRP A 60 -15.16 -2.53 -4.38
CA TRP A 60 -15.41 -2.48 -2.93
C TRP A 60 -16.30 -1.29 -2.52
N ARG A 61 -16.24 -0.17 -3.25
CA ARG A 61 -17.06 1.04 -3.01
C ARG A 61 -17.13 1.45 -1.53
N THR A 62 -16.04 1.25 -0.80
CA THR A 62 -15.99 1.56 0.63
C THR A 62 -16.11 3.06 0.86
N SER A 63 -16.80 3.43 1.93
CA SER A 63 -16.94 4.83 2.35
C SER A 63 -15.58 5.45 2.71
N LYS A 64 -14.66 4.61 3.21
CA LYS A 64 -13.27 4.93 3.55
C LYS A 64 -12.29 4.24 2.60
N GLY A 65 -11.02 4.65 2.63
CA GLY A 65 -9.99 4.08 1.77
C GLY A 65 -9.62 2.63 2.10
N VAL A 66 -9.25 1.87 1.07
CA VAL A 66 -8.64 0.53 1.19
C VAL A 66 -7.18 0.63 0.77
N GLN A 67 -6.27 0.19 1.63
CA GLN A 67 -4.86 0.02 1.27
C GLN A 67 -4.62 -1.42 0.80
N ILE A 68 -3.98 -1.58 -0.35
CA ILE A 68 -3.59 -2.90 -0.87
C ILE A 68 -2.08 -3.07 -0.69
N VAL A 69 -1.68 -4.16 -0.04
CA VAL A 69 -0.28 -4.54 0.13
C VAL A 69 -0.01 -5.82 -0.67
N ASP A 70 0.99 -5.77 -1.56
CA ASP A 70 1.49 -6.97 -2.22
C ASP A 70 2.28 -7.81 -1.22
N LEU A 71 1.85 -9.06 -1.02
CA LEU A 71 2.63 -10.01 -0.23
C LEU A 71 3.64 -10.70 -1.13
N LYS A 72 3.23 -11.76 -1.86
CA LYS A 72 4.01 -12.47 -2.91
C LYS A 72 3.05 -13.25 -3.80
N GLU A 73 3.50 -13.74 -4.95
CA GLU A 73 2.80 -14.79 -5.74
C GLU A 73 1.29 -14.55 -5.97
N ASN A 74 0.94 -13.32 -6.36
CA ASN A 74 -0.46 -12.92 -6.61
C ASN A 74 -1.35 -12.93 -5.35
N ILE A 75 -0.75 -12.87 -4.17
CA ILE A 75 -1.41 -12.71 -2.88
C ILE A 75 -1.36 -11.23 -2.47
N PHE A 76 -2.52 -10.71 -2.10
CA PHE A 76 -2.74 -9.34 -1.70
C PHE A 76 -3.37 -9.30 -0.32
N LEU A 77 -2.91 -8.39 0.52
CA LEU A 77 -3.56 -8.03 1.78
C LEU A 77 -4.33 -6.73 1.56
N PHE A 78 -5.63 -6.76 1.80
CA PHE A 78 -6.52 -5.60 1.81
C PHE A 78 -6.69 -5.13 3.24
N LYS A 79 -6.34 -3.87 3.47
CA LYS A 79 -6.47 -3.20 4.76
C LYS A 79 -7.59 -2.17 4.64
N PHE A 80 -8.66 -2.39 5.38
CA PHE A 80 -9.78 -1.47 5.44
C PHE A 80 -9.51 -0.46 6.55
N ALA A 81 -9.70 0.82 6.27
CA ALA A 81 -9.82 1.78 7.36
C ALA A 81 -11.10 1.42 8.15
N CYS A 82 -11.03 1.36 9.49
CA CYS A 82 -12.21 1.14 10.32
C CYS A 82 -13.31 2.13 9.90
N GLU A 83 -14.47 1.61 9.47
CA GLU A 83 -15.65 2.41 9.12
C GLU A 83 -16.27 3.12 10.32
#